data_AF-A0A518HDL4-F1
#
_entry.id   AF-A0A518HDL4-F1
#
_cell.length_a   1.000
_cell.length_b   1.000
_cell.length_c   1.000
_cell.angle_alpha   90.00
_cell.angle_beta   90.00
_cell.angle_gamma   90.00
#
_symmetry.space_group_name_H-M   'P 1'
#
loop_
_entity.id
_entity.type
_entity.pdbx_description
1 polymer ?
#
loop_
_entity_poly.entity_id
_entity_poly.type
_entity_poly.pdbx_seq_one_letter_code
_entity_poly.pdbx_strand_id
1 'polypeptide(L)'
;MENELTPDPEPQPAERWAVRALFAAVVLALLAQAVVYLKFRDEPYPALFMPGFRGAGGHGEDGVRLSIMEAVLISPDGSTIPVSYQELLEPVEWPQRGVLSRRFFTKPPEEAVLGGEPEPRPGFRYRLMPGIRLGLHNRFTSKNLESLREWLARRAEVLAPGRDVDRVEIRWKRGTFRLVDEGYQIDWESEPAEVWVIALTPGKKG
;
A
#
# COMPACT_ATOMS: atom_id res chain seq x y z
N MET A 1 -36.55 -38.80 26.26
CA MET A 1 -36.76 -39.12 24.84
C MET A 1 -35.40 -38.99 24.17
N GLU A 2 -34.73 -40.12 23.96
CA GLU A 2 -33.48 -40.19 23.22
C GLU A 2 -33.85 -40.21 21.73
N ASN A 3 -33.35 -39.24 20.96
CA ASN A 3 -33.45 -39.27 19.50
C ASN A 3 -32.47 -40.35 19.01
N GLU A 4 -32.99 -41.52 18.64
CA GLU A 4 -32.23 -42.50 17.87
C GLU A 4 -31.83 -41.86 16.53
N LEU A 5 -30.56 -41.47 16.43
CA LEU A 5 -29.94 -41.07 15.18
C LEU A 5 -29.90 -42.29 14.26
N THR A 6 -30.85 -42.34 13.32
CA THR A 6 -30.84 -43.33 12.26
C THR A 6 -29.60 -43.09 11.41
N PRO A 7 -28.77 -44.11 11.13
CA PRO A 7 -27.58 -43.93 10.31
C PRO A 7 -27.99 -43.45 8.91
N ASP A 8 -27.28 -42.44 8.40
CA ASP A 8 -27.52 -41.91 7.07
C ASP A 8 -27.41 -43.03 6.03
N PRO A 9 -28.33 -43.11 5.06
CA PRO A 9 -28.30 -44.14 4.03
C PRO A 9 -26.99 -44.07 3.25
N GLU A 10 -26.42 -45.23 2.91
CA GLU A 10 -25.21 -45.26 2.11
C GLU A 10 -25.41 -44.51 0.78
N PRO A 11 -24.46 -43.64 0.38
CA PRO A 11 -24.61 -42.85 -0.83
C PRO A 11 -24.66 -43.77 -2.05
N GLN A 12 -25.58 -43.48 -2.96
CA GLN A 12 -25.79 -44.26 -4.17
C GLN A 12 -24.57 -44.14 -5.11
N PRO A 13 -24.34 -45.10 -6.03
CA PRO A 13 -23.19 -45.07 -6.94
C PRO A 13 -23.07 -43.76 -7.75
N ALA A 14 -24.20 -43.18 -8.16
CA ALA A 14 -24.25 -41.90 -8.88
C ALA A 14 -23.80 -40.72 -8.00
N GLU A 15 -24.18 -40.70 -6.73
CA GLU A 15 -23.77 -39.69 -5.75
C GLU A 15 -22.27 -39.79 -5.47
N ARG A 16 -21.73 -41.01 -5.33
CA ARG A 16 -20.29 -41.23 -5.19
C ARG A 16 -19.51 -40.70 -6.40
N TRP A 17 -20.03 -40.88 -7.61
CA TRP A 17 -19.43 -40.33 -8.83
C TRP A 17 -19.50 -38.81 -8.89
N ALA A 18 -20.63 -38.22 -8.52
CA ALA A 18 -20.81 -36.77 -8.46
C ALA A 18 -19.84 -36.13 -7.45
N VAL A 19 -19.71 -36.70 -6.25
CA VAL A 19 -18.77 -36.25 -5.23
C VAL A 19 -17.32 -36.36 -5.72
N ARG A 20 -16.96 -37.47 -6.37
CA ARG A 20 -15.62 -37.64 -6.95
C ARG A 20 -15.33 -36.65 -8.07
N ALA A 21 -16.31 -36.37 -8.93
CA ALA A 21 -16.18 -35.40 -10.00
C ALA A 21 -16.03 -33.97 -9.45
N LEU A 22 -16.82 -33.61 -8.43
CA LEU A 22 -16.69 -32.33 -7.73
C LEU A 22 -15.32 -32.19 -7.08
N PHE A 23 -14.85 -33.23 -6.38
CA PHE A 23 -13.54 -33.23 -5.75
C PHE A 23 -12.42 -33.08 -6.79
N ALA A 24 -12.49 -33.83 -7.90
CA ALA A 24 -11.53 -33.70 -8.99
C ALA A 24 -11.55 -32.29 -9.60
N ALA A 25 -12.72 -31.68 -9.79
CA ALA A 25 -12.85 -30.32 -10.29
C ALA A 25 -12.22 -29.29 -9.34
N VAL A 26 -12.43 -29.44 -8.02
CA VAL A 26 -11.81 -28.57 -6.99
C VAL A 26 -10.29 -28.74 -7.00
N VAL A 27 -9.78 -29.97 -7.02
CA VAL A 27 -8.34 -30.23 -7.07
C VAL A 27 -7.72 -29.63 -8.33
N LEU A 28 -8.34 -29.80 -9.49
CA LEU A 28 -7.88 -29.20 -10.74
C LEU A 28 -7.90 -27.67 -10.69
N ALA A 29 -8.93 -27.06 -10.09
CA ALA A 29 -9.00 -25.61 -9.90
C ALA A 29 -7.87 -25.10 -8.99
N LEU A 30 -7.58 -25.81 -7.89
CA LEU A 30 -6.47 -25.47 -6.98
C LEU A 30 -5.10 -25.62 -7.66
N LEU A 31 -4.91 -26.67 -8.46
CA LEU A 31 -3.67 -26.86 -9.23
C LEU A 31 -3.51 -25.77 -10.29
N ALA A 32 -4.59 -25.40 -11.00
CA ALA A 32 -4.57 -24.30 -11.95
C ALA A 32 -4.22 -22.97 -11.24
N GLN A 33 -4.79 -22.71 -10.06
CA GLN A 33 -4.45 -21.56 -9.22
C GLN A 33 -2.98 -21.57 -8.78
N ALA A 34 -2.44 -22.73 -8.37
CA ALA A 34 -1.04 -22.88 -7.98
C ALA A 34 -0.08 -22.62 -9.17
N VAL A 35 -0.40 -23.12 -10.37
CA VAL A 35 0.39 -22.86 -11.57
C VAL A 35 0.37 -21.37 -11.94
N VAL A 36 -0.79 -20.71 -11.85
CA VAL A 36 -0.89 -19.25 -12.03
C VAL A 36 -0.03 -18.54 -10.99
N TYR A 37 -0.14 -18.89 -9.71
CA TYR A 37 0.66 -18.30 -8.63
C TYR A 37 2.17 -18.44 -8.89
N LEU A 38 2.65 -19.65 -9.19
CA LEU A 38 4.07 -19.94 -9.42
C LEU A 38 4.61 -19.27 -10.69
N LYS A 39 3.81 -19.21 -11.76
CA LYS A 39 4.23 -18.65 -13.04
C LYS A 39 4.24 -17.13 -13.04
N PHE A 40 3.28 -16.50 -12.38
CA PHE A 40 3.15 -15.05 -12.42
C PHE A 40 3.97 -14.36 -11.34
N ARG A 41 4.38 -15.04 -10.24
CA ARG A 41 5.24 -14.55 -9.13
C ARG A 41 4.81 -13.23 -8.46
N ASP A 42 3.85 -12.53 -9.03
CA ASP A 42 3.16 -11.34 -8.58
C ASP A 42 1.71 -11.76 -8.34
N GLU A 43 1.25 -11.62 -7.10
CA GLU A 43 -0.08 -12.04 -6.66
C GLU A 43 -1.18 -11.43 -7.54
N PRO A 44 -1.93 -12.25 -8.31
CA PRO A 44 -2.96 -11.74 -9.20
C PRO A 44 -4.33 -11.51 -8.53
N TYR A 45 -4.44 -11.72 -7.22
CA TYR A 45 -5.68 -11.57 -6.46
C TYR A 45 -5.65 -10.37 -5.49
N PRO A 46 -6.68 -9.50 -5.49
CA PRO A 46 -6.83 -8.44 -4.50
C PRO A 46 -7.55 -8.88 -3.20
N ALA A 47 -7.83 -10.18 -2.99
CA ALA A 47 -8.68 -10.67 -1.89
C ALA A 47 -7.96 -11.42 -0.74
N LEU A 48 -6.63 -11.54 -0.80
CA LEU A 48 -5.79 -11.99 0.33
C LEU A 48 -4.69 -10.97 0.64
N PHE A 49 -4.91 -9.71 0.24
CA PHE A 49 -4.32 -8.57 0.93
C PHE A 49 -4.98 -8.48 2.33
N MET A 50 -4.62 -9.41 3.23
CA MET A 50 -4.05 -8.84 4.45
C MET A 50 -2.87 -8.03 3.92
N PRO A 51 -2.86 -6.68 4.02
CA PRO A 51 -1.66 -5.92 3.70
C PRO A 51 -0.59 -6.69 4.41
N GLY A 52 0.37 -7.27 3.66
CA GLY A 52 1.38 -8.11 4.28
C GLY A 52 1.88 -7.28 5.43
N PHE A 53 1.56 -7.69 6.66
CA PHE A 53 1.95 -6.95 7.84
C PHE A 53 3.44 -7.22 7.92
N ARG A 54 4.20 -6.55 7.04
CA ARG A 54 5.57 -6.11 7.31
C ARG A 54 5.55 -5.04 8.43
N GLY A 55 4.39 -4.80 9.04
CA GLY A 55 4.21 -4.27 10.39
C GLY A 55 4.50 -5.29 11.50
N ALA A 56 4.68 -6.59 11.20
CA ALA A 56 5.64 -7.39 11.95
C ALA A 56 7.05 -7.00 11.48
N GLY A 57 7.41 -5.71 11.66
CA GLY A 57 8.83 -5.35 11.72
C GLY A 57 9.43 -6.29 12.74
N GLY A 58 10.48 -7.02 12.34
CA GLY A 58 10.93 -8.24 13.01
C GLY A 58 10.72 -8.17 14.52
N HIS A 59 9.93 -9.10 15.07
CA HIS A 59 9.88 -9.32 16.51
C HIS A 59 11.27 -9.76 16.96
N GLY A 60 12.15 -8.80 17.18
CA GLY A 60 13.33 -8.96 18.01
C GLY A 60 13.00 -8.52 19.44
N GLU A 61 13.88 -8.85 20.36
CA GLU A 61 13.80 -8.41 21.77
C GLU A 61 13.68 -6.88 21.90
N ASP A 62 14.08 -6.13 20.86
CA ASP A 62 14.08 -4.67 20.82
C ASP A 62 12.72 -4.01 20.56
N GLY A 63 11.68 -4.75 20.15
CA GLY A 63 10.33 -4.24 19.86
C GLY A 63 9.96 -4.11 18.37
N VAL A 64 8.75 -3.61 18.08
CA VAL A 64 8.18 -3.46 16.74
C VAL A 64 8.57 -2.12 16.13
N ARG A 65 9.26 -2.13 14.99
CA ARG A 65 9.58 -0.90 14.26
C ARG A 65 8.36 -0.34 13.53
N LEU A 66 8.01 0.90 13.85
CA LEU A 66 6.97 1.69 13.22
C LEU A 66 7.60 2.76 12.35
N SER A 67 6.88 3.17 11.31
CA SER A 67 7.24 4.35 10.53
C SER A 67 6.01 5.20 10.30
N ILE A 68 6.13 6.49 10.58
CA ILE A 68 5.05 7.46 10.38
C ILE A 68 5.50 8.52 9.38
N MET A 69 4.55 8.97 8.58
CA MET A 69 4.76 10.07 7.66
C MET A 69 4.24 11.35 8.29
N GLU A 70 5.06 12.39 8.26
CA GLU A 70 4.69 13.77 8.54
C GLU A 70 4.90 14.59 7.27
N ALA A 71 4.00 15.53 7.01
CA ALA A 71 4.18 16.51 5.95
C ALA A 71 4.40 17.88 6.57
N VAL A 72 5.30 18.66 5.98
CA VAL A 72 5.55 20.04 6.40
C VAL A 72 5.42 20.91 5.17
N LEU A 73 4.43 21.79 5.16
CA LEU A 73 4.31 22.83 4.14
C LEU A 73 5.28 23.94 4.53
N ILE A 74 6.05 24.42 3.57
CA ILE A 74 7.04 25.47 3.80
C ILE A 74 6.75 26.63 2.87
N SER A 75 6.71 27.82 3.45
CA SER A 75 6.52 29.07 2.74
C SER A 75 7.86 29.66 2.27
N PRO A 76 7.86 30.58 1.29
CA PRO A 76 9.08 31.23 0.81
C PRO A 76 9.88 31.97 1.90
N ASP A 77 9.21 32.42 2.95
CA ASP A 77 9.81 33.09 4.11
C ASP A 77 10.45 32.11 5.13
N GLY A 78 10.36 30.80 4.87
CA GLY A 78 10.84 29.75 5.75
C GLY A 78 9.87 29.36 6.86
N SER A 79 8.69 29.99 6.95
CA SER A 79 7.67 29.57 7.90
C SER A 79 7.16 28.16 7.55
N THR A 80 6.90 27.36 8.59
CA THR A 80 6.53 25.96 8.45
C THR A 80 5.15 25.69 9.01
N ILE A 81 4.38 24.86 8.32
CA ILE A 81 3.06 24.41 8.75
C ILE A 81 3.11 22.89 8.80
N PRO A 82 3.21 22.28 9.99
CA PRO A 82 3.14 20.83 10.11
C PRO A 82 1.74 20.35 9.79
N VAL A 83 1.65 19.29 9.00
CA VAL A 83 0.41 18.66 8.54
C VAL A 83 0.54 17.16 8.79
N SER A 84 -0.44 16.61 9.50
CA SER A 84 -0.51 15.16 9.68
C SER A 84 -0.81 14.45 8.36
N TYR A 85 -0.40 13.19 8.19
CA TYR A 85 -0.75 12.48 6.95
C TYR A 85 -2.27 12.32 6.76
N GLN A 86 -3.03 12.29 7.87
CA GLN A 86 -4.48 12.21 7.83
C GLN A 86 -5.08 13.44 7.18
N GLU A 87 -4.59 14.63 7.53
CA GLU A 87 -5.00 15.90 6.93
C GLU A 87 -4.49 16.01 5.50
N LEU A 88 -3.24 15.62 5.22
CA LEU A 88 -2.71 15.68 3.86
C LEU A 88 -3.56 14.85 2.89
N LEU A 89 -3.97 13.64 3.30
CA LEU A 89 -4.65 12.68 2.44
C LEU A 89 -6.18 12.79 2.42
N GLU A 90 -6.80 13.69 3.18
CA GLU A 90 -8.23 13.93 3.06
C GLU A 90 -8.54 14.48 1.65
N PRO A 91 -9.46 13.85 0.86
CA PRO A 91 -10.66 13.11 1.28
C PRO A 91 -10.55 11.57 1.25
N VAL A 92 -9.37 10.98 1.06
CA VAL A 92 -9.23 9.52 1.03
C VAL A 92 -9.78 8.93 2.34
N GLU A 93 -10.59 7.88 2.29
CA GLU A 93 -11.12 7.26 3.51
C GLU A 93 -10.10 6.32 4.18
N TRP A 94 -10.38 5.95 5.43
CA TRP A 94 -9.67 4.88 6.12
C TRP A 94 -10.18 3.51 5.63
N PRO A 95 -9.31 2.48 5.45
CA PRO A 95 -7.89 2.40 5.79
C PRO A 95 -6.91 2.77 4.65
N GLN A 96 -7.41 3.24 3.52
CA GLN A 96 -6.62 3.41 2.29
C GLN A 96 -5.49 4.44 2.47
N ARG A 97 -5.66 5.43 3.36
CA ARG A 97 -4.63 6.44 3.69
C ARG A 97 -3.26 5.82 4.00
N GLY A 98 -3.22 4.78 4.85
CA GLY A 98 -1.96 4.14 5.26
C GLY A 98 -1.28 3.37 4.14
N VAL A 99 -2.07 2.75 3.25
CA VAL A 99 -1.53 2.01 2.09
C VAL A 99 -0.98 2.97 1.04
N LEU A 100 -1.66 4.11 0.84
CA LEU A 100 -1.27 5.10 -0.15
C LEU A 100 -0.07 5.92 0.30
N SER A 101 0.05 6.25 1.60
CA SER A 101 1.10 7.16 2.09
C SER A 101 2.51 6.69 1.69
N ARG A 102 2.84 5.43 1.97
CA ARG A 102 4.14 4.86 1.60
C ARG A 102 4.31 4.72 0.10
N ARG A 103 3.25 4.31 -0.61
CA ARG A 103 3.32 4.13 -2.05
C ARG A 103 3.44 5.44 -2.81
N PHE A 104 2.97 6.58 -2.30
CA PHE A 104 3.06 7.84 -3.04
C PHE A 104 4.16 8.76 -2.54
N PHE A 105 4.49 8.73 -1.25
CA PHE A 105 5.39 9.70 -0.62
C PHE A 105 6.75 9.14 -0.15
N THR A 106 7.12 7.93 -0.53
CA THR A 106 8.53 7.50 -0.46
C THR A 106 9.31 8.11 -1.62
N LYS A 107 10.47 8.70 -1.34
CA LYS A 107 11.37 9.35 -2.29
C LYS A 107 11.71 8.38 -3.43
N PRO A 108 11.77 8.85 -4.68
CA PRO A 108 12.33 8.06 -5.78
C PRO A 108 13.79 7.66 -5.45
N PRO A 109 14.22 6.43 -5.74
CA PRO A 109 15.63 6.08 -5.62
C PRO A 109 16.47 6.99 -6.52
N GLU A 110 17.67 7.37 -6.10
CA GLU A 110 18.53 8.31 -6.86
C GLU A 110 18.89 7.77 -8.25
N GLU A 111 18.97 6.45 -8.38
CA GLU A 111 19.23 5.73 -9.62
C GLU A 111 17.96 5.49 -10.46
N ALA A 112 16.78 5.93 -10.00
CA ALA A 112 15.55 5.78 -10.76
C ALA A 112 15.64 6.62 -12.05
N VAL A 113 15.99 5.97 -13.15
CA VAL A 113 15.72 6.51 -14.48
C VAL A 113 14.20 6.71 -14.53
N LEU A 114 13.76 7.97 -14.63
CA LEU A 114 12.36 8.32 -14.84
C LEU A 114 11.92 7.67 -16.15
N GLY A 115 11.43 6.44 -16.06
CA GLY A 115 11.05 5.65 -17.21
C GLY A 115 9.84 6.26 -17.89
N GLY A 116 9.69 5.99 -19.20
CA GLY A 116 8.41 6.19 -19.88
C GLY A 116 7.32 5.34 -19.25
N GLU A 117 6.06 5.73 -19.44
CA GLU A 117 4.93 4.85 -19.08
C GLU A 117 5.12 3.51 -19.81
N PRO A 118 5.05 2.36 -19.11
CA PRO A 118 5.14 1.08 -19.78
C PRO A 118 3.97 0.97 -20.74
N GLU A 119 4.27 0.76 -22.03
CA GLU A 119 3.22 0.60 -23.03
C GLU A 119 2.26 -0.53 -22.60
N PRO A 120 0.94 -0.30 -22.65
CA PRO A 120 -0.04 -1.31 -22.29
C PRO A 120 0.06 -2.46 -23.28
N ARG A 121 0.82 -3.51 -22.92
CA ARG A 121 0.95 -4.69 -23.76
C ARG A 121 -0.42 -5.36 -23.89
N PRO A 122 -0.99 -5.50 -25.09
CA PRO A 122 -2.22 -6.26 -25.28
C PRO A 122 -1.96 -7.72 -24.90
N GLY A 123 -2.86 -8.32 -24.12
CA GLY A 123 -2.69 -9.70 -23.70
C GLY A 123 -3.83 -10.18 -22.80
N PHE A 124 -4.28 -11.42 -23.04
CA PHE A 124 -5.36 -12.07 -22.29
C PHE A 124 -5.12 -12.05 -20.77
N ARG A 125 -3.86 -12.14 -20.33
CA ARG A 125 -3.46 -12.01 -18.92
C ARG A 125 -3.95 -10.73 -18.25
N TYR A 126 -3.95 -9.60 -18.96
CA TYR A 126 -4.39 -8.31 -18.42
C TYR A 126 -5.91 -8.12 -18.44
N ARG A 127 -6.62 -8.95 -19.22
CA ARG A 127 -8.09 -9.01 -19.21
C ARG A 127 -8.58 -9.85 -18.04
N LEU A 128 -7.90 -10.95 -17.74
CA LEU A 128 -8.20 -11.80 -16.59
C LEU A 128 -7.76 -11.20 -15.26
N MET A 129 -6.71 -10.39 -15.25
CA MET A 129 -6.10 -9.84 -14.04
C MET A 129 -5.90 -8.33 -14.21
N PRO A 130 -6.97 -7.52 -14.12
CA PRO A 130 -6.89 -6.07 -14.33
C PRO A 130 -5.97 -5.39 -13.31
N GLY A 131 -5.83 -5.94 -12.10
CA GLY A 131 -4.92 -5.44 -11.06
C GLY A 131 -3.44 -5.40 -11.46
N ILE A 132 -3.00 -6.29 -12.36
CA ILE A 132 -1.61 -6.30 -12.86
C ILE A 132 -1.29 -4.98 -13.59
N ARG A 133 -2.27 -4.37 -14.27
CA ARG A 133 -2.06 -3.06 -14.93
C ARG A 133 -1.74 -1.96 -13.93
N LEU A 134 -2.42 -1.97 -12.76
CA LEU A 134 -2.17 -1.04 -11.67
C LEU A 134 -0.82 -1.31 -10.97
N GLY A 135 -0.42 -2.59 -10.89
CA GLY A 135 0.89 -2.99 -10.39
C GLY A 135 2.05 -2.52 -11.28
N LEU A 136 1.84 -2.51 -12.60
CA LEU A 136 2.84 -2.07 -13.58
C LEU A 136 2.95 -0.55 -13.73
N HIS A 137 2.03 0.24 -13.18
CA HIS A 137 2.15 1.70 -13.23
C HIS A 137 3.34 2.16 -12.38
N ASN A 138 4.40 2.56 -13.06
CA ASN A 138 5.55 3.18 -12.42
C ASN A 138 5.16 4.56 -11.89
N ARG A 139 5.11 4.71 -10.57
CA ARG A 139 4.84 6.00 -9.93
C ARG A 139 5.94 7.04 -10.16
N PHE A 140 7.15 6.59 -10.48
CA PHE A 140 8.32 7.43 -10.71
C PHE A 140 8.48 7.81 -12.18
N THR A 141 7.37 8.06 -12.89
CA THR A 141 7.43 8.70 -14.21
C THR A 141 7.33 10.21 -14.02
N SER A 142 7.92 10.99 -14.95
CA SER A 142 7.85 12.46 -14.88
C SER A 142 6.41 12.98 -14.81
N LYS A 143 5.49 12.35 -15.56
CA LYS A 143 4.06 12.69 -15.56
C LYS A 143 3.39 12.43 -14.20
N ASN A 144 3.69 11.31 -13.56
CA ASN A 144 3.12 10.98 -12.25
C ASN A 144 3.67 11.89 -11.14
N LEU A 145 4.96 12.24 -11.21
CA LEU A 145 5.56 13.20 -10.29
C LEU A 145 5.01 14.62 -10.48
N GLU A 146 4.76 15.03 -11.72
CA GLU A 146 4.07 16.30 -12.01
C GLU A 146 2.65 16.28 -11.45
N SER A 147 1.89 15.21 -11.71
CA SER A 147 0.54 15.05 -11.17
C SER A 147 0.52 15.06 -9.63
N LEU A 148 1.52 14.47 -8.98
CA LEU A 148 1.68 14.53 -7.53
C LEU A 148 1.96 15.96 -7.05
N ARG A 149 2.85 16.69 -7.74
CA ARG A 149 3.16 18.09 -7.42
C ARG A 149 1.92 18.97 -7.53
N GLU A 150 1.19 18.87 -8.63
CA GLU A 150 -0.06 19.61 -8.83
C GLU A 150 -1.09 19.28 -7.76
N TRP A 151 -1.21 18.01 -7.38
CA TRP A 151 -2.09 17.60 -6.30
C TRP A 151 -1.67 18.18 -4.95
N LEU A 152 -0.37 18.17 -4.63
CA LEU A 152 0.17 18.76 -3.41
C LEU A 152 -0.03 20.28 -3.37
N ALA A 153 0.12 20.98 -4.50
CA ALA A 153 -0.13 22.41 -4.61
C ALA A 153 -1.58 22.74 -4.26
N ARG A 154 -2.56 22.04 -4.87
CA ARG A 154 -3.98 22.20 -4.53
C ARG A 154 -4.27 21.86 -3.07
N ARG A 155 -3.61 20.83 -2.52
CA ARG A 155 -3.82 20.46 -1.11
C ARG A 155 -3.24 21.50 -0.16
N ALA A 156 -2.10 22.12 -0.50
CA ALA A 156 -1.52 23.21 0.27
C ALA A 156 -2.45 24.43 0.33
N GLU A 157 -3.13 24.79 -0.76
CA GLU A 157 -4.13 25.87 -0.78
C GLU A 157 -5.28 25.62 0.20
N VAL A 158 -5.71 24.36 0.34
CA VAL A 158 -6.79 23.98 1.28
C VAL A 158 -6.30 23.98 2.73
N LEU A 159 -5.09 23.48 2.97
CA LEU A 159 -4.55 23.29 4.31
C LEU A 159 -3.95 24.59 4.91
N ALA A 160 -3.50 25.50 4.06
CA ALA A 160 -2.88 26.76 4.44
C ALA A 160 -3.51 27.93 3.69
N PRO A 161 -4.83 28.20 3.87
CA PRO A 161 -5.54 29.20 3.09
C PRO A 161 -4.91 30.59 3.27
N GLY A 162 -4.65 31.25 2.14
CA GLY A 162 -4.06 32.60 2.11
C GLY A 162 -2.56 32.65 2.39
N ARG A 163 -1.87 31.50 2.49
CA ARG A 163 -0.41 31.44 2.62
C ARG A 163 0.21 30.94 1.32
N ASP A 164 1.31 31.58 0.93
CA ASP A 164 2.12 31.11 -0.19
C ASP A 164 3.00 29.95 0.28
N VAL A 165 2.94 28.80 -0.40
CA VAL A 165 3.70 27.58 -0.07
C VAL A 165 4.57 27.23 -1.26
N ASP A 166 5.90 27.20 -1.06
CA ASP A 166 6.85 26.96 -2.15
C ASP A 166 7.24 25.48 -2.28
N ARG A 167 7.23 24.73 -1.17
CA ARG A 167 7.58 23.31 -1.15
C ARG A 167 6.87 22.57 -0.03
N VAL A 168 6.83 21.25 -0.18
CA VAL A 168 6.38 20.30 0.85
C VAL A 168 7.54 19.38 1.19
N GLU A 169 7.81 19.20 2.47
CA GLU A 169 8.70 18.17 2.96
C GLU A 169 7.90 16.99 3.49
N ILE A 170 8.11 15.82 2.91
CA ILE A 170 7.61 14.56 3.44
C ILE A 170 8.71 13.94 4.29
N ARG A 171 8.44 13.77 5.58
CA ARG A 171 9.38 13.26 6.57
C ARG A 171 8.87 11.91 7.08
N TRP A 172 9.70 10.88 6.95
CA TRP A 172 9.42 9.57 7.53
C TRP A 172 10.17 9.43 8.84
N LYS A 173 9.45 9.46 9.96
CA LYS A 173 10.02 9.13 11.27
C LYS A 173 9.95 7.64 11.49
N ARG A 174 10.94 7.10 12.20
CA ARG A 174 10.93 5.74 12.70
C ARG A 174 10.75 5.77 14.20
N GLY A 175 9.99 4.80 14.69
CA GLY A 175 9.81 4.60 16.12
C GLY A 175 9.90 3.13 16.44
N THR A 176 10.23 2.83 17.69
CA THR A 176 10.22 1.46 18.20
C THR A 176 9.11 1.36 19.24
N PHE A 177 8.12 0.54 18.94
CA PHE A 177 7.04 0.19 19.85
C PHE A 177 7.45 -1.00 20.71
N ARG A 178 7.33 -0.87 22.02
CA ARG A 178 7.60 -1.93 23.00
C ARG A 178 6.39 -2.12 23.91
N LEU A 179 6.08 -3.38 24.20
CA LEU A 179 5.17 -3.72 25.30
C LEU A 179 5.98 -3.67 26.60
N VAL A 180 5.46 -2.97 27.59
CA VAL A 180 6.05 -2.84 28.93
C VAL A 180 5.01 -3.28 29.96
N ASP A 181 5.41 -3.58 31.19
CA ASP A 181 4.54 -4.19 32.22
C ASP A 181 3.23 -3.42 32.45
N GLU A 182 3.23 -2.09 32.26
CA GLU A 182 2.07 -1.20 32.45
C GLU A 182 1.42 -0.69 31.14
N GLY A 183 1.77 -1.27 29.98
CA GLY A 183 1.15 -0.90 28.70
C GLY A 183 2.11 -0.93 27.52
N TYR A 184 2.33 0.23 26.90
CA TYR A 184 3.22 0.36 25.75
C TYR A 184 4.04 1.64 25.80
N GLN A 185 5.23 1.57 25.21
CA GLN A 185 6.13 2.70 25.00
C GLN A 185 6.46 2.80 23.52
N ILE A 186 6.52 4.03 23.00
CA ILE A 186 6.99 4.30 21.64
C ILE A 186 8.16 5.27 21.71
N ASP A 187 9.34 4.78 21.35
CA ASP A 187 10.54 5.59 21.26
C ASP A 187 10.71 6.05 19.82
N TRP A 188 10.45 7.33 19.55
CA TRP A 188 10.65 7.94 18.24
C TRP A 188 12.11 8.39 18.05
N GLU A 189 12.67 8.13 16.88
CA GLU A 189 13.93 8.73 16.46
C GLU A 189 13.77 10.26 16.38
N SER A 190 14.76 11.01 16.88
CA SER A 190 14.73 12.48 16.88
C SER A 190 14.84 13.06 15.47
N GLU A 191 15.56 12.38 14.59
CA GLU A 191 15.74 12.75 13.19
C GLU A 191 14.85 11.88 12.28
N PRO A 192 14.30 12.46 11.20
CA PRO A 192 13.56 11.68 10.21
C PRO A 192 14.52 10.75 9.46
N ALA A 193 14.14 9.49 9.33
CA ALA A 193 14.91 8.49 8.61
C ALA A 193 14.94 8.71 7.10
N GLU A 194 13.97 9.44 6.56
CA GLU A 194 13.91 9.84 5.16
C GLU A 194 13.20 11.20 5.05
N VAL A 195 13.76 12.10 4.24
CA VAL A 195 13.14 13.38 3.90
C VAL A 195 13.06 13.50 2.39
N TRP A 196 11.86 13.76 1.88
CA TRP A 196 11.63 14.08 0.47
C TRP A 196 11.09 15.50 0.35
N VAL A 197 11.90 16.38 -0.24
CA VAL A 197 11.52 17.76 -0.54
C VAL A 197 10.92 17.82 -1.94
N ILE A 198 9.71 18.35 -2.04
CA ILE A 198 8.96 18.51 -3.29
C ILE A 198 8.66 19.99 -3.49
N ALA A 199 9.35 20.63 -4.43
CA ALA A 199 9.00 21.97 -4.87
C ALA A 199 7.62 21.97 -5.53
N LEU A 200 6.75 22.89 -5.13
CA LEU A 200 5.39 23.06 -5.67
C LEU A 200 5.38 23.95 -6.92
N THR A 201 6.31 24.89 -7.01
CA THR A 201 6.44 25.77 -8.19
C THR A 201 7.45 25.18 -9.18
N PRO A 202 7.09 24.98 -10.46
CA PRO A 202 8.04 24.57 -11.49
C PRO A 202 9.04 25.71 -11.74
N GLY A 203 10.32 25.51 -11.39
CA GLY A 203 11.41 26.39 -11.86
C GLY A 203 12.35 26.99 -10.81
N LYS A 204 12.10 26.85 -9.50
CA LYS A 204 13.15 27.13 -8.50
C LYS A 204 13.87 25.83 -8.15
N LYS A 205 14.98 25.58 -8.83
CA LYS A 205 15.99 24.65 -8.31
C LYS A 205 16.47 25.23 -6.97
N GLY A 206 16.10 24.59 -5.87
CA GLY A 206 16.82 24.73 -4.60
C GLY A 206 18.17 24.02 -4.69
#